data_AF-A0AAN0K4L0-F1
#
_entry.id   AF-A0AAN0K4L0-F1
#
_cell.length_a   1.000
_cell.length_b   1.000
_cell.length_c   1.000
_cell.angle_alpha   90.00
_cell.angle_beta   90.00
_cell.angle_gamma   90.00
#
_symmetry.space_group_name_H-M   'P 1'
#
loop_
_entity.id
_entity.type
_entity.pdbx_description
1 polymer ?
#
loop_
_entity_poly.entity_id
_entity_poly.type
_entity_poly.pdbx_seq_one_letter_code
_entity_poly.pdbx_strand_id
1 'polypeptide(L)'
;MDLSLISLLSLYFPPLLPPDSVDLDISTMIQTAAVIGLGLVYMSSCNRFMIELMINEIGHSPGPECRFGLNRESYSLSAGLALGMIGLASGDNSVIKGLNIVDQLRVYINGGMKRDVSAVDTSSSSQLVLEGKHVNVHVTAPGGILALSLIYLKTNNEQIASYLAPPTTLYHFECVQYRPDYLCLRTLGASLILWDSIEPTQSWIDGNIPQIAHEYSFKSNEANPSLYQLM
;
A
#
# COMPACT_ATOMS: atom_id res chain seq x y z
N MET A 1 24.22 -0.13 -8.99
CA MET A 1 23.55 -1.42 -8.84
C MET A 1 24.63 -2.48 -8.63
N ASP A 2 24.91 -2.85 -7.38
CA ASP A 2 25.91 -3.89 -7.10
C ASP A 2 25.32 -5.27 -7.37
N LEU A 3 25.86 -5.94 -8.39
CA LEU A 3 25.35 -7.23 -8.86
C LEU A 3 25.40 -8.31 -7.76
N SER A 4 26.43 -8.28 -6.91
CA SER A 4 26.60 -9.23 -5.81
C SER A 4 25.49 -9.12 -4.77
N LEU A 5 25.09 -7.90 -4.41
CA LEU A 5 23.99 -7.68 -3.47
C LEU A 5 22.66 -8.10 -4.08
N ILE A 6 22.45 -7.81 -5.36
CA ILE A 6 21.24 -8.26 -6.09
C ILE A 6 21.17 -9.78 -6.09
N SER A 7 22.27 -10.47 -6.40
CA SER A 7 22.31 -11.94 -6.44
C SER A 7 22.07 -12.60 -5.07
N LEU A 8 22.54 -11.95 -4.00
CA LEU A 8 22.31 -12.42 -2.64
C LEU A 8 20.84 -12.22 -2.26
N LEU A 9 20.29 -11.03 -2.50
CA LEU A 9 18.90 -10.71 -2.16
C LEU A 9 17.89 -11.50 -3.01
N SER A 10 18.22 -11.79 -4.27
CA SER A 10 17.39 -12.61 -5.16
C SER A 10 17.22 -14.04 -4.66
N LEU A 11 18.21 -14.58 -3.95
CA LEU A 11 18.12 -15.91 -3.34
C LEU A 11 17.06 -15.96 -2.22
N TYR A 12 16.83 -14.83 -1.53
CA TYR A 12 15.86 -14.73 -0.44
C TYR A 12 14.47 -14.27 -0.90
N PHE A 13 14.30 -14.00 -2.19
CA PHE A 13 13.05 -13.50 -2.78
C PHE A 13 12.49 -14.53 -3.77
N PRO A 14 11.54 -15.38 -3.35
CA PRO A 14 10.99 -16.49 -4.15
C PRO A 14 10.59 -16.14 -5.59
N PRO A 15 9.96 -14.98 -5.87
CA PRO A 15 9.54 -14.63 -7.23
C PRO A 15 10.68 -14.42 -8.24
N LEU A 16 11.93 -14.23 -7.77
CA LEU A 16 13.11 -14.12 -8.64
C LEU A 16 13.79 -15.46 -8.91
N LEU A 17 13.43 -16.51 -8.17
CA LEU A 17 14.02 -17.81 -8.35
C LEU A 17 13.41 -18.52 -9.57
N PRO A 18 14.20 -19.32 -10.31
CA PRO A 18 13.67 -20.18 -11.36
C PRO A 18 12.61 -21.15 -10.80
N PRO A 19 11.59 -21.52 -11.59
CA PRO A 19 10.51 -22.41 -11.16
C PRO A 19 10.98 -23.82 -10.76
N ASP A 20 12.17 -24.24 -11.19
CA ASP A 20 12.77 -25.53 -10.84
C ASP A 20 13.73 -25.47 -9.63
N SER A 21 13.73 -24.36 -8.89
CA SER A 21 14.62 -24.19 -7.73
C SER A 21 14.14 -24.98 -6.51
N VAL A 22 15.07 -25.28 -5.60
CA VAL A 22 14.78 -25.96 -4.34
C VAL A 22 13.86 -25.08 -3.49
N ASP A 23 12.80 -25.67 -2.93
CA ASP A 23 11.97 -24.98 -1.94
C ASP A 23 12.81 -24.62 -0.71
N LEU A 24 13.05 -23.31 -0.57
CA LEU A 24 13.75 -22.75 0.58
C LEU A 24 12.70 -22.31 1.61
N ASP A 25 12.70 -22.96 2.76
CA ASP A 25 11.92 -22.55 3.94
C ASP A 25 12.53 -21.27 4.54
N ILE A 26 12.21 -20.12 3.94
CA ILE A 26 12.68 -18.82 4.38
C ILE A 26 11.62 -18.18 5.28
N SER A 27 12.02 -17.70 6.45
CA SER A 27 11.14 -16.93 7.33
C SER A 27 10.63 -15.67 6.64
N THR A 28 9.34 -15.35 6.81
CA THR A 28 8.70 -14.14 6.24
C THR A 28 9.42 -12.85 6.63
N MET A 29 10.05 -12.78 7.81
CA MET A 29 10.83 -11.60 8.23
C MET A 29 12.12 -11.40 7.42
N ILE A 30 12.74 -12.50 6.96
CA ILE A 30 13.92 -12.41 6.09
C ILE A 30 13.48 -11.97 4.70
N GLN A 31 12.34 -12.48 4.22
CA GLN A 31 11.77 -12.08 2.94
C GLN A 31 11.38 -10.59 2.93
N THR A 32 10.74 -10.08 3.99
CA THR A 32 10.40 -8.63 4.08
C THR A 32 11.66 -7.76 4.05
N ALA A 33 12.70 -8.15 4.79
CA ALA A 33 13.98 -7.46 4.79
C ALA A 33 14.65 -7.51 3.41
N ALA A 34 14.58 -8.65 2.71
CA ALA A 34 15.12 -8.81 1.37
C ALA A 34 14.38 -7.92 0.35
N VAL A 35 13.05 -7.82 0.43
CA VAL A 35 12.23 -6.95 -0.42
C VAL A 35 12.59 -5.48 -0.24
N ILE A 36 12.73 -5.01 1.00
CA ILE A 36 13.17 -3.63 1.28
C ILE A 36 14.60 -3.42 0.76
N GLY A 37 15.49 -4.39 0.97
CA GLY A 37 16.85 -4.37 0.44
C GLY A 37 16.89 -4.23 -1.08
N LEU A 38 16.05 -4.98 -1.80
CA LEU A 38 15.91 -4.85 -3.25
C LEU A 38 15.41 -3.45 -3.63
N GLY A 39 14.42 -2.93 -2.92
CA GLY A 39 13.92 -1.57 -3.14
C GLY A 39 14.99 -0.48 -2.96
N LEU A 40 15.90 -0.65 -1.99
CA LEU A 40 17.05 0.25 -1.79
C LEU A 40 18.10 0.13 -2.90
N VAL A 41 18.43 -1.09 -3.31
CA VAL A 41 19.42 -1.32 -4.38
C VAL A 41 18.94 -0.79 -5.72
N TYR A 42 17.64 -0.89 -5.99
CA TYR A 42 16.97 -0.37 -7.19
C TYR A 42 16.35 1.02 -7.00
N MET A 43 16.73 1.75 -5.95
CA MET A 43 16.17 3.06 -5.65
C MET A 43 16.32 4.02 -6.84
N SER A 44 15.23 4.67 -7.24
CA SER A 44 15.16 5.61 -8.37
C SER A 44 15.64 5.05 -9.73
N SER A 45 15.76 3.73 -9.87
CA SER A 45 16.23 3.12 -11.13
C SER A 45 15.11 2.94 -12.16
N CYS A 46 13.84 3.07 -11.75
CA CYS A 46 12.64 2.87 -12.58
C CYS A 46 12.65 1.58 -13.42
N ASN A 47 13.21 0.48 -12.90
CA ASN A 47 13.30 -0.76 -13.66
C ASN A 47 11.90 -1.38 -13.83
N ARG A 48 11.44 -1.45 -15.09
CA ARG A 48 10.11 -1.97 -15.46
C ARG A 48 9.82 -3.34 -14.86
N PHE A 49 10.77 -4.27 -14.95
CA PHE A 49 10.59 -5.63 -14.47
C PHE A 49 10.40 -5.68 -12.95
N MET A 50 11.24 -4.96 -12.20
CA MET A 50 11.14 -4.91 -10.74
C MET A 50 9.85 -4.23 -10.27
N ILE A 51 9.40 -3.20 -10.99
CA ILE A 51 8.12 -2.53 -10.70
C ILE A 51 6.95 -3.49 -10.88
N GLU A 52 6.88 -4.17 -12.03
CA GLU A 52 5.81 -5.14 -12.32
C GLU A 52 5.78 -6.28 -11.30
N LEU A 53 6.96 -6.77 -10.93
CA LEU A 53 7.12 -7.80 -9.92
C LEU A 53 6.63 -7.33 -8.54
N MET A 54 7.06 -6.16 -8.08
CA MET A 54 6.64 -5.63 -6.76
C MET A 54 5.14 -5.33 -6.69
N ILE A 55 4.52 -4.88 -7.79
CA ILE A 55 3.06 -4.66 -7.85
C ILE A 55 2.33 -6.00 -7.67
N ASN A 56 2.77 -7.05 -8.36
CA ASN A 56 2.18 -8.37 -8.24
C ASN A 56 2.34 -8.94 -6.82
N GLU A 57 3.48 -8.66 -6.16
CA GLU A 57 3.71 -9.07 -4.77
C GLU A 57 2.79 -8.37 -3.76
N ILE A 58 2.45 -7.10 -3.97
CA ILE A 58 1.50 -6.38 -3.10
C ILE A 58 0.16 -7.12 -3.10
N GLY A 59 -0.31 -7.55 -4.27
CA GLY A 59 -1.59 -8.24 -4.46
C GLY A 59 -1.54 -9.77 -4.34
N HIS A 60 -0.43 -10.35 -3.88
CA HIS A 60 -0.20 -11.79 -3.90
C HIS A 60 -1.29 -12.56 -3.12
N SER A 61 -1.91 -13.57 -3.75
CA SER A 61 -2.95 -14.42 -3.14
C SER A 61 -2.36 -15.40 -2.12
N PRO A 62 -3.06 -15.76 -1.04
CA PRO A 62 -2.57 -16.76 -0.10
C PRO A 62 -2.59 -18.12 -0.79
N GLY A 63 -1.43 -18.56 -1.27
CA GLY A 63 -1.27 -19.88 -1.91
C GLY A 63 -1.38 -21.04 -0.90
N PRO A 64 -1.44 -22.29 -1.40
CA PRO A 64 -1.63 -23.50 -0.59
C PRO A 64 -0.59 -23.67 0.53
N GLU A 65 0.64 -23.23 0.27
CA GLU A 65 1.76 -23.38 1.21
C GLU A 65 1.77 -22.38 2.36
N CYS A 66 0.82 -21.42 2.39
CA CYS A 66 0.77 -20.37 3.41
C CYS A 66 2.14 -19.70 3.65
N ARG A 67 2.96 -19.53 2.59
CA ARG A 67 4.36 -19.03 2.64
C ARG A 67 4.53 -17.74 3.47
N PHE A 68 3.47 -16.95 3.60
CA PHE A 68 3.48 -15.66 4.29
C PHE A 68 2.98 -15.67 5.75
N GLY A 69 2.61 -16.84 6.29
CA GLY A 69 2.19 -17.01 7.69
C GLY A 69 1.19 -15.95 8.18
N LEU A 70 1.32 -15.54 9.45
CA LEU A 70 0.56 -14.45 10.07
C LEU A 70 1.01 -13.03 9.63
N ASN A 71 2.19 -12.89 9.02
CA ASN A 71 2.84 -11.59 8.79
C ASN A 71 2.70 -11.07 7.35
N ARG A 72 1.69 -11.53 6.61
CA ARG A 72 1.45 -11.14 5.21
C ARG A 72 1.27 -9.64 5.01
N GLU A 73 0.68 -8.95 5.99
CA GLU A 73 0.53 -7.49 6.00
C GLU A 73 1.89 -6.79 5.97
N SER A 74 2.86 -7.28 6.75
CA SER A 74 4.22 -6.72 6.78
C SER A 74 4.93 -6.90 5.44
N TYR A 75 4.71 -8.03 4.78
CA TYR A 75 5.27 -8.30 3.45
C TYR A 75 4.67 -7.41 2.37
N SER A 76 3.34 -7.31 2.30
CA SER A 76 2.65 -6.43 1.33
C SER A 76 3.03 -4.96 1.54
N LEU A 77 3.13 -4.51 2.79
CA LEU A 77 3.62 -3.17 3.12
C LEU A 77 5.06 -2.95 2.64
N SER A 78 5.95 -3.91 2.89
CA SER A 78 7.35 -3.86 2.48
C SER A 78 7.49 -3.82 0.95
N ALA A 79 6.69 -4.61 0.22
CA ALA A 79 6.65 -4.59 -1.23
C ALA A 79 6.14 -3.25 -1.80
N GLY A 80 5.12 -2.67 -1.18
CA GLY A 80 4.62 -1.34 -1.52
C GLY A 80 5.67 -0.24 -1.30
N LEU A 81 6.38 -0.28 -0.17
CA LEU A 81 7.47 0.65 0.11
C LEU A 81 8.63 0.46 -0.87
N ALA A 82 9.03 -0.78 -1.16
CA ALA A 82 10.07 -1.10 -2.15
C ALA A 82 9.70 -0.59 -3.54
N LEU A 83 8.46 -0.82 -4.00
CA LEU A 83 7.92 -0.27 -5.25
C LEU A 83 8.02 1.26 -5.27
N GLY A 84 7.63 1.91 -4.18
CA GLY A 84 7.75 3.36 -4.01
C GLY A 84 9.19 3.87 -4.10
N MET A 85 10.16 3.15 -3.53
CA MET A 85 11.59 3.48 -3.63
C MET A 85 12.14 3.29 -5.05
N ILE A 86 11.74 2.22 -5.75
CA ILE A 86 12.18 1.94 -7.12
C ILE A 86 11.66 3.00 -8.09
N GLY A 87 10.40 3.41 -7.91
CA GLY A 87 9.73 4.46 -8.68
C GLY A 87 9.82 5.86 -8.08
N LEU A 88 10.76 6.12 -7.17
CA LEU A 88 10.81 7.36 -6.39
C LEU A 88 10.81 8.61 -7.28
N ALA A 89 9.89 9.54 -6.99
CA ALA A 89 9.73 10.83 -7.67
C ALA A 89 9.71 10.73 -9.21
N SER A 90 9.31 9.58 -9.74
CA SER A 90 9.30 9.32 -11.19
C SER A 90 8.09 9.95 -11.87
N GLY A 91 7.03 10.23 -11.11
CA GLY A 91 5.81 10.86 -11.60
C GLY A 91 5.23 10.14 -12.81
N ASP A 92 5.04 10.89 -13.89
CA ASP A 92 4.36 10.45 -15.11
C ASP A 92 5.29 9.79 -16.15
N ASN A 93 6.34 9.10 -15.69
CA ASN A 93 7.30 8.42 -16.56
C ASN A 93 6.61 7.40 -17.48
N SER A 94 7.15 7.21 -18.69
CA SER A 94 6.59 6.33 -19.73
C SER A 94 6.42 4.87 -19.26
N VAL A 95 7.32 4.41 -18.38
CA VAL A 95 7.25 3.09 -17.73
C VAL A 95 6.01 2.97 -16.84
N ILE A 96 5.70 4.02 -16.07
CA ILE A 96 4.59 4.04 -15.11
C ILE A 96 3.25 4.10 -15.85
N LYS A 97 3.18 4.91 -16.91
CA LYS A 97 2.01 4.97 -17.80
C LYS A 97 1.81 3.67 -18.57
N GLY A 98 2.87 3.05 -19.06
CA GLY A 98 2.80 1.81 -19.84
C GLY A 98 2.34 0.58 -19.05
N LEU A 99 2.40 0.62 -17.72
CA LEU A 99 2.00 -0.47 -16.83
C LEU A 99 0.63 -0.23 -16.15
N ASN A 100 -0.01 0.93 -16.34
CA ASN A 100 -1.23 1.34 -15.63
C ASN A 100 -1.14 1.12 -14.11
N ILE A 101 0.02 1.46 -13.55
CA ILE A 101 0.36 1.23 -12.13
C ILE A 101 -0.64 1.92 -11.21
N VAL A 102 -1.03 3.15 -11.56
CA VAL A 102 -1.98 3.94 -10.79
C VAL A 102 -3.32 3.21 -10.65
N ASP A 103 -3.81 2.58 -11.72
CA ASP A 103 -5.09 1.86 -11.69
C ASP A 103 -4.99 0.58 -10.86
N GLN A 104 -3.85 -0.13 -10.92
CA GLN A 104 -3.62 -1.30 -10.07
C GLN A 104 -3.55 -0.93 -8.59
N LEU A 105 -2.79 0.12 -8.26
CA LEU A 105 -2.70 0.62 -6.89
C LEU A 105 -4.07 1.10 -6.38
N ARG A 106 -4.90 1.74 -7.22
CA ARG A 106 -6.28 2.08 -6.84
C ARG A 106 -7.12 0.87 -6.49
N VAL A 107 -7.04 -0.19 -7.28
CA VAL A 107 -7.76 -1.44 -6.97
C VAL A 107 -7.30 -2.02 -5.64
N TYR A 108 -6.01 -1.92 -5.32
CA TYR A 108 -5.46 -2.35 -4.03
C TYR A 108 -5.85 -1.44 -2.84
N ILE A 109 -6.10 -0.16 -3.07
CA ILE A 109 -6.45 0.83 -2.02
C ILE A 109 -7.96 0.89 -1.77
N ASN A 110 -8.78 0.84 -2.82
CA ASN A 110 -10.24 0.99 -2.71
C ASN A 110 -10.96 -0.35 -2.65
N GLY A 111 -10.29 -1.44 -3.02
CA GLY A 111 -10.89 -2.74 -3.21
C GLY A 111 -11.43 -2.89 -4.63
N GLY A 112 -11.36 -4.11 -5.14
CA GLY A 112 -11.86 -4.47 -6.46
C GLY A 112 -11.62 -5.96 -6.72
N MET A 113 -11.95 -6.40 -7.93
CA MET A 113 -11.67 -7.77 -8.35
C MET A 113 -10.17 -7.96 -8.54
N LYS A 114 -9.62 -9.07 -8.03
CA LYS A 114 -8.25 -9.47 -8.36
C LYS A 114 -8.17 -9.62 -9.88
N ARG A 115 -7.13 -9.08 -10.52
CA ARG A 115 -6.81 -9.46 -11.90
C ARG A 115 -6.35 -10.91 -11.83
N ASP A 116 -7.08 -11.80 -12.50
CA ASP A 116 -6.71 -13.22 -12.63
C ASP A 116 -5.38 -13.33 -13.39
N VAL A 117 -4.27 -13.25 -12.66
CA VAL A 117 -2.98 -13.72 -13.15
C VAL A 117 -2.97 -15.23 -12.87
N SER A 118 -3.25 -16.00 -13.92
CA SER A 118 -3.37 -17.46 -13.96
C SER A 118 -4.65 -18.06 -13.37
N ALA A 119 -5.50 -18.52 -14.29
CA ALA A 119 -6.63 -19.43 -14.09
C ALA A 119 -6.23 -20.85 -13.62
N VAL A 120 -5.14 -20.99 -12.86
CA VAL A 120 -4.57 -22.31 -12.53
C VAL A 120 -4.89 -22.75 -11.10
N ASP A 121 -5.33 -21.89 -10.18
CA ASP A 121 -5.49 -22.37 -8.79
C ASP A 121 -6.60 -21.68 -7.99
N THR A 122 -7.84 -21.77 -8.49
CA THR A 122 -9.03 -21.52 -7.66
C THR A 122 -9.33 -22.70 -6.71
N SER A 123 -8.59 -23.80 -6.81
CA SER A 123 -8.82 -25.05 -6.06
C SER A 123 -7.95 -25.24 -4.82
N SER A 124 -6.90 -24.43 -4.63
CA SER A 124 -5.98 -24.54 -3.51
C SER A 124 -6.26 -23.42 -2.49
N SER A 125 -7.46 -23.46 -1.90
CA SER A 125 -7.80 -22.60 -0.76
C SER A 125 -6.76 -22.79 0.34
N SER A 126 -6.08 -21.72 0.74
CA SER A 126 -5.15 -21.78 1.87
C SER A 126 -5.89 -22.29 3.11
N GLN A 127 -5.23 -23.14 3.90
CA GLN A 127 -5.85 -23.76 5.09
C GLN A 127 -6.09 -22.76 6.23
N LEU A 128 -5.43 -21.59 6.17
CA LEU A 128 -5.44 -20.58 7.24
C LEU A 128 -6.29 -19.33 6.89
N VAL A 129 -6.34 -18.94 5.61
CA VAL A 129 -7.00 -17.71 5.18
C VAL A 129 -7.91 -17.98 3.97
N LEU A 130 -9.21 -17.78 4.15
CA LEU A 130 -10.17 -17.82 3.05
C LEU A 130 -10.28 -16.41 2.45
N GLU A 131 -9.70 -16.22 1.26
CA GLU A 131 -9.94 -15.00 0.47
C GLU A 131 -10.95 -15.27 -0.64
N GLY A 132 -11.88 -14.33 -0.81
CA GLY A 132 -12.78 -14.31 -1.96
C GLY A 132 -12.09 -13.79 -3.23
N LYS A 133 -12.91 -13.55 -4.26
CA LYS A 133 -12.47 -12.97 -5.55
C LYS A 133 -12.06 -11.49 -5.48
N HIS A 134 -12.28 -10.86 -4.33
CA HIS A 134 -11.95 -9.47 -4.09
C HIS A 134 -10.56 -9.35 -3.44
N VAL A 135 -9.87 -8.27 -3.77
CA VAL A 135 -8.61 -7.91 -3.10
C VAL A 135 -8.89 -7.63 -1.62
N ASN A 136 -8.04 -8.18 -0.75
CA ASN A 136 -8.10 -7.90 0.67
C ASN A 136 -7.45 -6.54 0.97
N VAL A 137 -8.30 -5.51 1.03
CA VAL A 137 -7.90 -4.11 1.26
C VAL A 137 -7.11 -3.95 2.56
N HIS A 138 -7.37 -4.76 3.59
CA HIS A 138 -6.66 -4.65 4.86
C HIS A 138 -5.17 -4.98 4.76
N VAL A 139 -4.80 -5.85 3.83
CA VAL A 139 -3.41 -6.24 3.59
C VAL A 139 -2.75 -5.28 2.61
N THR A 140 -3.43 -4.94 1.52
CA THR A 140 -2.83 -4.27 0.37
C THR A 140 -2.89 -2.75 0.40
N ALA A 141 -3.86 -2.16 1.11
CA ALA A 141 -4.06 -0.71 1.14
C ALA A 141 -2.85 0.07 1.65
N PRO A 142 -2.22 -0.26 2.79
CA PRO A 142 -1.13 0.57 3.32
C PRO A 142 0.11 0.55 2.42
N GLY A 143 0.44 -0.61 1.82
CA GLY A 143 1.50 -0.73 0.81
C GLY A 143 1.18 0.06 -0.46
N GLY A 144 -0.08 0.01 -0.91
CA GLY A 144 -0.52 0.74 -2.10
C GLY A 144 -0.49 2.26 -1.92
N ILE A 145 -0.92 2.76 -0.77
CA ILE A 145 -0.91 4.20 -0.44
C ILE A 145 0.53 4.73 -0.41
N LEU A 146 1.44 4.02 0.26
CA LEU A 146 2.85 4.42 0.35
C LEU A 146 3.57 4.33 -1.01
N ALA A 147 3.28 3.30 -1.81
CA ALA A 147 3.83 3.20 -3.15
C ALA A 147 3.41 4.41 -4.00
N LEU A 148 2.12 4.75 -3.99
CA LEU A 148 1.58 5.85 -4.78
C LEU A 148 2.13 7.21 -4.32
N SER A 149 2.25 7.43 -3.00
CA SER A 149 2.79 8.67 -2.46
C SER A 149 4.29 8.87 -2.77
N LEU A 150 5.09 7.80 -2.74
CA LEU A 150 6.52 7.86 -3.06
C LEU A 150 6.79 8.00 -4.57
N ILE A 151 5.98 7.35 -5.42
CA ILE A 151 6.11 7.48 -6.88
C ILE A 151 5.83 8.92 -7.33
N TYR A 152 4.80 9.55 -6.75
CA TYR A 152 4.36 10.91 -7.07
C TYR A 152 4.87 11.97 -6.09
N LEU A 153 5.92 11.66 -5.34
CA LEU A 153 6.53 12.55 -4.36
C LEU A 153 6.91 13.89 -5.01
N LYS A 154 6.44 15.02 -4.45
CA LYS A 154 6.71 16.39 -4.93
C LYS A 154 6.33 16.67 -6.39
N THR A 155 5.41 15.90 -6.96
CA THR A 155 4.94 16.12 -8.34
C THR A 155 3.80 17.13 -8.45
N ASN A 156 3.18 17.51 -7.32
CA ASN A 156 2.01 18.40 -7.25
C ASN A 156 0.84 17.99 -8.16
N ASN A 157 0.68 16.69 -8.43
CA ASN A 157 -0.41 16.20 -9.24
C ASN A 157 -1.70 16.10 -8.41
N GLU A 158 -2.58 17.10 -8.56
CA GLU A 158 -3.87 17.18 -7.86
C GLU A 158 -4.78 15.99 -8.17
N GLN A 159 -4.74 15.43 -9.38
CA GLN A 159 -5.59 14.29 -9.74
C GLN A 159 -5.27 13.09 -8.86
N ILE A 160 -3.99 12.80 -8.67
CA ILE A 160 -3.55 11.63 -7.89
C ILE A 160 -3.74 11.89 -6.39
N ALA A 161 -3.47 13.12 -5.95
CA ALA A 161 -3.75 13.54 -4.58
C ALA A 161 -5.24 13.41 -4.23
N SER A 162 -6.15 13.73 -5.16
CA SER A 162 -7.60 13.60 -4.96
C SER A 162 -8.05 12.15 -4.69
N TYR A 163 -7.27 11.15 -5.14
CA TYR A 163 -7.59 9.74 -4.88
C TYR A 163 -7.15 9.26 -3.51
N LEU A 164 -6.11 9.88 -2.94
CA LEU A 164 -5.71 9.66 -1.55
C LEU A 164 -6.51 10.54 -0.59
N ALA A 165 -7.16 11.60 -1.07
CA ALA A 165 -7.95 12.49 -0.22
C ALA A 165 -9.01 11.72 0.60
N PRO A 166 -9.28 12.18 1.83
CA PRO A 166 -10.28 11.55 2.67
C PRO A 166 -11.64 11.58 1.97
N PRO A 167 -12.40 10.46 1.96
CA PRO A 167 -13.70 10.44 1.32
C PRO A 167 -14.66 11.38 2.06
N THR A 168 -15.57 12.02 1.33
CA THR A 168 -16.48 13.04 1.86
C THR A 168 -17.88 12.51 2.18
N THR A 169 -18.11 11.19 2.08
CA THR A 169 -19.45 10.58 2.21
C THR A 169 -19.48 9.56 3.34
N LEU A 170 -20.45 9.67 4.26
CA LEU A 170 -20.64 8.76 5.41
C LEU A 170 -20.66 7.26 5.05
N TYR A 171 -21.22 6.90 3.90
CA TYR A 171 -21.19 5.50 3.44
C TYR A 171 -19.76 4.97 3.20
N HIS A 172 -18.88 5.82 2.64
CA HIS A 172 -17.46 5.50 2.52
C HIS A 172 -16.76 5.51 3.89
N PHE A 173 -17.31 6.23 4.87
CA PHE A 173 -16.86 6.15 6.25
C PHE A 173 -17.16 4.78 6.88
N GLU A 174 -18.37 4.26 6.70
CA GLU A 174 -18.83 3.06 7.41
C GLU A 174 -18.40 1.73 6.77
N CYS A 175 -18.20 1.66 5.44
CA CYS A 175 -18.13 0.36 4.78
C CYS A 175 -16.81 -0.42 4.90
N VAL A 176 -15.63 0.18 4.72
CA VAL A 176 -14.33 -0.57 4.75
C VAL A 176 -13.12 0.34 5.07
N GLN A 177 -13.20 1.65 4.86
CA GLN A 177 -12.01 2.53 4.73
C GLN A 177 -11.55 3.24 6.03
N TYR A 178 -12.24 3.08 7.17
CA TYR A 178 -11.99 3.87 8.39
C TYR A 178 -11.21 3.16 9.49
N ARG A 179 -10.22 2.32 9.12
CA ARG A 179 -9.12 2.15 10.07
C ARG A 179 -8.40 3.50 10.16
N PRO A 180 -8.33 4.15 11.35
CA PRO A 180 -7.73 5.48 11.47
C PRO A 180 -6.29 5.51 10.96
N ASP A 181 -5.60 4.37 11.05
CA ASP A 181 -4.26 4.16 10.50
C ASP A 181 -4.19 4.42 8.98
N TYR A 182 -5.18 3.95 8.20
CA TYR A 182 -5.20 4.16 6.75
C TYR A 182 -5.57 5.58 6.37
N LEU A 183 -6.46 6.21 7.14
CA LEU A 183 -6.79 7.61 6.94
C LEU A 183 -5.55 8.48 7.16
N CYS A 184 -4.78 8.20 8.20
CA CYS A 184 -3.50 8.86 8.47
C CYS A 184 -2.50 8.67 7.33
N LEU A 185 -2.35 7.44 6.81
CA LEU A 185 -1.46 7.19 5.66
C LEU A 185 -1.93 7.90 4.39
N ARG A 186 -3.25 7.98 4.18
CA ARG A 186 -3.87 8.66 3.03
C ARG A 186 -3.65 10.17 3.07
N THR A 187 -3.92 10.80 4.21
CA THR A 187 -3.68 12.24 4.39
C THR A 187 -2.19 12.56 4.27
N LEU A 188 -1.33 11.78 4.92
CA LEU A 188 0.13 11.90 4.78
C LEU A 188 0.57 11.76 3.32
N GLY A 189 0.08 10.72 2.63
CA GLY A 189 0.41 10.48 1.23
C GLY A 189 -0.04 11.62 0.31
N ALA A 190 -1.24 12.17 0.52
CA ALA A 190 -1.72 13.33 -0.21
C ALA A 190 -0.85 14.57 0.03
N SER A 191 -0.46 14.83 1.29
CA SER A 191 0.46 15.94 1.63
C SER A 191 1.85 15.75 1.03
N LEU A 192 2.37 14.52 0.97
CA LEU A 192 3.66 14.22 0.33
C LEU A 192 3.66 14.50 -1.19
N ILE A 193 2.52 14.25 -1.85
CA ILE A 193 2.35 14.55 -3.28
C ILE A 193 2.25 16.06 -3.50
N LEU A 194 1.43 16.74 -2.69
CA LEU A 194 1.21 18.19 -2.70
C LEU A 194 2.18 18.91 -1.76
N TRP A 195 3.47 18.66 -1.93
CA TRP A 195 4.50 19.12 -0.98
C TRP A 195 4.56 20.65 -0.86
N ASP A 196 4.27 21.37 -1.96
CA ASP A 196 4.36 22.84 -1.99
C ASP A 196 3.19 23.52 -1.28
N SER A 197 2.10 22.77 -1.02
CA SER A 197 0.92 23.27 -0.32
C SER A 197 1.04 23.22 1.21
N ILE A 198 2.13 22.63 1.73
CA ILE A 198 2.30 22.43 3.18
C ILE A 198 2.69 23.75 3.83
N GLU A 199 1.80 24.27 4.67
CA GLU A 199 2.07 25.43 5.51
C GLU A 199 2.25 25.01 6.98
N PRO A 200 3.21 25.59 7.73
CA PRO A 200 3.42 25.31 9.15
C PRO A 200 2.39 26.05 10.03
N THR A 201 1.11 25.95 9.71
CA THR A 201 -0.01 26.63 10.38
C THR A 201 -1.03 25.62 10.90
N GLN A 202 -1.61 25.91 12.07
CA GLN A 202 -2.66 25.06 12.64
C GLN A 202 -3.91 25.02 11.75
N SER A 203 -4.22 26.12 11.07
CA SER A 203 -5.32 26.19 10.09
C SER A 203 -5.17 25.20 8.93
N TRP A 204 -3.92 24.92 8.51
CA TRP A 204 -3.67 23.93 7.46
C TRP A 204 -3.92 22.50 7.98
N ILE A 205 -3.49 22.22 9.22
CA ILE A 205 -3.74 20.93 9.87
C ILE A 205 -5.24 20.70 10.02
N ASP A 206 -5.98 21.69 10.53
CA ASP A 206 -7.43 21.63 10.69
C ASP A 206 -8.14 21.50 9.34
N GLY A 207 -7.60 22.11 8.28
CA GLY A 207 -8.14 22.01 6.91
C GLY A 207 -8.04 20.61 6.28
N ASN A 208 -7.11 19.76 6.74
CA ASN A 208 -6.98 18.38 6.25
C ASN A 208 -8.02 17.42 6.86
N ILE A 209 -8.72 17.84 7.92
CA ILE A 209 -9.73 17.03 8.58
C ILE A 209 -11.04 17.14 7.77
N PRO A 210 -11.63 16.02 7.32
CA PRO A 210 -12.88 16.06 6.57
C PRO A 210 -14.01 16.61 7.45
N GLN A 211 -14.90 17.41 6.86
CA GLN A 211 -16.00 18.09 7.55
C GLN A 211 -16.91 17.13 8.35
N ILE A 212 -17.04 15.88 7.89
CA ILE A 212 -17.77 14.82 8.61
C ILE A 212 -17.15 14.55 9.99
N ALA A 213 -15.83 14.49 10.11
CA ALA A 213 -15.19 14.31 11.41
C ALA A 213 -15.51 15.47 12.35
N HIS A 214 -15.59 16.70 11.83
CA HIS A 214 -16.01 17.85 12.64
C HIS A 214 -17.46 17.75 13.11
N GLU A 215 -18.36 17.29 12.25
CA GLU A 215 -19.79 17.18 12.56
C GLU A 215 -20.11 16.11 13.60
N TYR A 216 -19.38 15.00 13.61
CA TYR A 216 -19.66 13.86 14.49
C TYR A 216 -18.76 13.79 15.72
N SER A 217 -17.50 14.23 15.65
CA SER A 217 -16.55 14.12 16.78
C SER A 217 -16.74 15.19 17.85
N PHE A 218 -17.11 16.42 17.49
CA PHE A 218 -17.18 17.54 18.43
C PHE A 218 -18.58 17.79 19.01
N LYS A 219 -19.64 17.30 18.36
CA LYS A 219 -21.02 17.41 18.89
C LYS A 219 -21.24 16.54 20.14
N SER A 220 -20.52 15.43 20.28
CA SER A 220 -20.58 14.58 21.48
C SER A 220 -20.04 15.27 22.73
N ASN A 221 -19.19 16.29 22.58
CA ASN A 221 -18.55 16.99 23.71
C ASN A 221 -19.40 18.15 24.27
N GLU A 222 -20.36 18.68 23.49
CA GLU A 222 -21.27 19.73 23.94
C GLU A 222 -22.57 19.17 24.56
N ALA A 223 -22.90 17.90 24.28
CA ALA A 223 -24.19 17.32 24.66
C ALA A 223 -24.27 16.75 26.09
N ASN A 224 -23.17 16.59 26.83
CA ASN A 224 -23.20 16.06 28.21
C ASN A 224 -22.12 16.65 29.14
N PRO A 225 -22.28 17.89 29.64
CA PRO A 225 -21.49 18.36 30.78
C PRO A 225 -21.85 17.68 32.12
N SER A 226 -22.88 16.84 32.17
CA SER A 226 -23.42 16.25 33.42
C SER A 226 -22.86 14.88 33.81
N LEU A 227 -22.04 14.22 32.98
CA LEU A 227 -21.43 12.93 33.34
C LEU A 227 -20.11 13.04 34.12
N TYR A 228 -19.50 14.23 34.17
CA TYR A 228 -18.28 14.47 34.97
C TYR A 228 -18.55 14.81 36.44
N GLN A 229 -19.81 14.81 36.88
CA GLN A 229 -20.19 15.19 38.24
C GLN A 229 -20.55 14.00 39.14
N LEU A 230 -20.35 12.76 38.66
CA LEU A 230 -20.55 11.51 39.41
C LEU A 230 -19.33 10.58 39.37
N MET A 231 -18.13 11.17 39.36
CA MET A 231 -16.88 10.52 39.76
C MET A 231 -16.23 11.35 40.87
#